data_AF-A0A524LFW7-F1
#
_entry.id   AF-A0A524LFW7-F1
#
_cell.length_a   1.000
_cell.length_b   1.000
_cell.length_c   1.000
_cell.angle_alpha   90.00
_cell.angle_beta   90.00
_cell.angle_gamma   90.00
#
_symmetry.space_group_name_H-M   'P 1'
#
loop_
_entity.id
_entity.type
_entity.pdbx_description
1 polymer ?
#
loop_
_entity_poly.entity_id
_entity_poly.type
_entity_poly.pdbx_seq_one_letter_code
_entity_poly.pdbx_strand_id
1 'polypeptide(L)'
;MSETETIQSETTPDKSWMEKLHLQNVYAIMWTLLVVLFGAVLYMFFEVIPMPTLAVGFFSLGFAPALAVIATVGAIRGPIAGFLAGYIGEQLASIFLSGGIVAFSMYGVAIGFLGLVVGLLTYDFTSGRSLAKLSILSAIGLIFAALITTVVGLFVEQVAVLVAIGLQLLPMLTIGLPTVMLLTPLFARFWYILKEHVPFPW
;
A
#
# COMPACT_ATOMS: atom_id res chain seq x y z
N MET A 1 40.68 31.20 5.25
CA MET A 1 39.97 30.34 6.22
C MET A 1 38.69 29.89 5.53
N SER A 2 38.69 28.67 5.01
CA SER A 2 37.52 28.07 4.35
C SER A 2 36.86 27.19 5.39
N GLU A 3 35.65 27.54 5.80
CA GLU A 3 34.80 26.70 6.65
C GLU A 3 34.33 25.51 5.82
N THR A 4 34.92 24.35 6.09
CA THR A 4 34.45 23.08 5.56
C THR A 4 33.23 22.69 6.38
N GLU A 5 32.03 22.98 5.87
CA GLU A 5 30.79 22.41 6.36
C GLU A 5 30.86 20.89 6.23
N THR A 6 31.03 20.21 7.38
CA THR A 6 30.92 18.76 7.48
C THR A 6 29.47 18.38 7.27
N ILE A 7 29.17 17.88 6.07
CA ILE A 7 27.93 17.16 5.76
C ILE A 7 27.83 15.99 6.73
N GLN A 8 27.10 16.16 7.82
CA GLN A 8 26.73 15.09 8.73
C GLN A 8 25.78 14.16 7.97
N SER A 9 26.38 13.12 7.37
CA SER A 9 25.68 11.94 6.90
C SER A 9 24.83 11.40 8.06
N GLU A 10 23.50 11.53 7.96
CA GLU A 10 22.53 10.81 8.80
C GLU A 10 22.71 9.30 8.59
N THR A 11 23.71 8.70 9.24
CA THR A 11 23.77 7.25 9.41
C THR A 11 22.75 6.89 10.48
N THR A 12 21.48 6.79 10.08
CA THR A 12 20.46 6.09 10.86
C THR A 12 21.02 4.70 11.20
N PRO A 13 21.07 4.30 12.48
CA PRO A 13 21.58 2.99 12.86
C PRO A 13 20.79 1.93 12.12
N ASP A 14 21.51 1.00 11.50
CA ASP A 14 20.95 -0.03 10.63
C ASP A 14 20.09 -0.98 11.48
N LYS A 15 18.80 -0.65 11.62
CA LYS A 15 17.85 -1.45 12.40
C LYS A 15 17.86 -2.88 11.87
N SER A 16 18.03 -3.84 12.78
CA SER A 16 18.02 -5.27 12.47
C SER A 16 16.76 -5.65 11.69
N TRP A 17 16.86 -6.53 10.70
CA TRP A 17 15.73 -6.96 9.86
C TRP A 17 14.53 -7.45 10.70
N MET A 18 14.78 -8.09 11.84
CA MET A 18 13.75 -8.50 12.80
C MET A 18 12.97 -7.32 13.40
N GLU A 19 13.64 -6.18 13.59
CA GLU A 19 13.04 -4.94 14.10
C GLU A 19 12.18 -4.26 13.03
N LYS A 20 12.67 -4.23 11.78
CA LYS A 20 11.91 -3.72 10.62
C LYS A 20 10.62 -4.52 10.35
N LEU A 21 10.63 -5.81 10.69
CA LEU A 21 9.48 -6.70 10.55
C LEU A 21 8.57 -6.71 11.79
N HIS A 22 8.95 -6.03 12.88
CA HIS A 22 8.25 -6.05 14.18
C HIS A 22 7.94 -7.46 14.71
N LEU A 23 8.81 -8.45 14.42
CA LEU A 23 8.63 -9.85 14.83
C LEU A 23 9.33 -10.21 16.15
N GLN A 24 9.86 -9.22 16.86
CA GLN A 24 10.72 -9.47 18.02
C GLN A 24 9.96 -9.98 19.25
N ASN A 25 8.67 -9.65 19.39
CA ASN A 25 7.87 -9.97 20.57
C ASN A 25 6.48 -10.48 20.18
N VAL A 26 5.95 -11.45 20.93
CA VAL A 26 4.58 -12.00 20.74
C VAL A 26 3.53 -10.88 20.77
N TYR A 27 3.69 -9.91 21.67
CA TYR A 27 2.85 -8.72 21.72
C TYR A 27 2.92 -7.91 20.42
N ALA A 28 4.12 -7.68 19.88
CA ALA A 28 4.28 -6.92 18.63
C ALA A 28 3.61 -7.63 17.45
N ILE A 29 3.69 -8.98 17.38
CA ILE A 29 3.01 -9.80 16.38
C ILE A 29 1.48 -9.68 16.51
N MET A 30 0.95 -9.81 17.73
CA MET A 30 -0.49 -9.68 17.98
C MET A 30 -1.03 -8.31 17.54
N TRP A 31 -0.28 -7.24 17.82
CA TRP A 31 -0.64 -5.90 17.36
C TRP A 31 -0.54 -5.74 15.85
N THR A 32 0.48 -6.31 15.22
CA THR A 32 0.57 -6.35 13.76
C THR A 32 -0.64 -7.04 13.14
N LEU A 33 -1.10 -8.16 13.70
CA LEU A 33 -2.30 -8.86 13.24
C LEU A 33 -3.58 -8.00 13.40
N LEU A 34 -3.71 -7.27 14.51
CA LEU A 34 -4.84 -6.36 14.72
C LEU A 34 -4.83 -5.20 13.71
N VAL A 35 -3.66 -4.62 13.45
CA VAL A 35 -3.49 -3.55 12.44
C VAL A 35 -3.78 -4.08 11.04
N VAL A 36 -3.35 -5.30 10.72
CA VAL A 36 -3.66 -5.99 9.46
C VAL A 36 -5.16 -6.15 9.29
N LEU A 37 -5.85 -6.65 10.32
CA LEU A 37 -7.30 -6.86 10.28
C LEU A 37 -8.05 -5.53 10.12
N PHE A 38 -7.66 -4.50 10.88
CA PHE A 38 -8.23 -3.17 10.76
C PHE A 38 -7.99 -2.56 9.38
N GLY A 39 -6.76 -2.69 8.84
CA GLY A 39 -6.41 -2.26 7.50
C GLY A 39 -7.21 -2.98 6.42
N ALA A 40 -7.43 -4.29 6.55
CA ALA A 40 -8.23 -5.09 5.64
C ALA A 40 -9.72 -4.69 5.66
N VAL A 41 -10.28 -4.39 6.84
CA VAL A 41 -11.65 -3.87 6.98
C VAL A 41 -11.78 -2.48 6.37
N LEU A 42 -10.81 -1.59 6.61
CA LEU A 42 -10.79 -0.26 5.98
C LEU A 42 -10.68 -0.36 4.46
N TYR A 43 -9.83 -1.25 3.95
CA TYR A 43 -9.72 -1.50 2.51
C TYR A 43 -11.08 -1.85 1.91
N MET A 44 -11.77 -2.85 2.49
CA MET A 44 -13.10 -3.25 2.05
C MET A 44 -14.10 -2.09 2.13
N PHE A 45 -14.08 -1.31 3.21
CA PHE A 45 -14.97 -0.16 3.38
C PHE A 45 -14.80 0.86 2.25
N PHE A 46 -13.57 1.15 1.84
CA PHE A 46 -13.32 2.06 0.72
C PHE A 46 -13.65 1.48 -0.65
N GLU A 47 -13.52 0.16 -0.84
CA GLU A 47 -13.95 -0.53 -2.07
C GLU A 47 -15.48 -0.46 -2.28
N VAL A 48 -16.26 -0.45 -1.20
CA VAL A 48 -17.74 -0.34 -1.28
C VAL A 48 -18.20 1.01 -1.81
N ILE A 49 -17.40 2.07 -1.65
CA ILE A 49 -17.79 3.43 -2.01
C ILE A 49 -17.50 3.65 -3.50
N PRO A 50 -18.53 3.76 -4.37
CA PRO A 50 -18.30 4.03 -5.78
C PRO A 50 -17.70 5.43 -5.94
N MET A 51 -16.43 5.49 -6.33
CA MET A 51 -15.73 6.74 -6.61
C MET A 51 -16.07 7.20 -8.04
N PRO A 52 -16.34 8.50 -8.26
CA PRO A 52 -16.55 9.00 -9.62
C PRO A 52 -15.27 8.83 -10.44
N THR A 53 -15.38 8.10 -11.55
CA THR A 53 -14.30 7.91 -12.53
C THR A 53 -14.65 8.60 -13.84
N LEU A 54 -13.70 9.32 -14.41
CA LEU A 54 -13.79 9.91 -15.74
C LEU A 54 -13.09 8.96 -16.72
N ALA A 55 -13.88 8.25 -17.52
CA ALA A 55 -13.37 7.38 -18.57
C ALA A 55 -13.18 8.16 -19.87
N VAL A 56 -11.95 8.22 -20.39
CA VAL A 56 -11.60 8.76 -21.70
C VAL A 56 -10.88 7.67 -22.50
N GLY A 57 -11.66 6.89 -23.26
CA GLY A 57 -11.13 5.71 -23.97
C GLY A 57 -10.67 4.63 -22.99
N PHE A 58 -9.41 4.19 -23.11
CA PHE A 58 -8.78 3.23 -22.18
C PHE A 58 -8.23 3.88 -20.89
N PHE A 59 -8.25 5.21 -20.81
CA PHE A 59 -7.82 5.92 -19.60
C PHE A 59 -9.01 6.07 -18.67
N SER A 60 -8.83 5.70 -17.41
CA SER A 60 -9.80 5.96 -16.35
C SER A 60 -9.13 6.84 -15.32
N LEU A 61 -9.58 8.09 -15.20
CA LEU A 61 -9.05 9.04 -14.22
C LEU A 61 -9.99 9.05 -13.03
N GLY A 62 -9.44 8.80 -11.84
CA GLY A 62 -10.23 8.77 -10.61
C GLY A 62 -9.36 8.56 -9.39
N PHE A 63 -10.01 8.21 -8.29
CA PHE A 63 -9.34 7.86 -7.05
C PHE A 63 -9.75 6.46 -6.58
N ALA A 64 -8.80 5.71 -6.05
CA ALA A 64 -9.01 4.38 -5.45
C ALA A 64 -8.43 4.35 -4.03
N PRO A 65 -9.08 5.00 -3.04
CA PRO A 65 -8.51 5.18 -1.70
C PRO A 65 -8.15 3.87 -0.99
N ALA A 66 -8.80 2.76 -1.36
CA ALA A 66 -8.48 1.43 -0.87
C ALA A 66 -6.98 1.09 -1.06
N LEU A 67 -6.40 1.41 -2.22
CA LEU A 67 -4.96 1.20 -2.48
C LEU A 67 -4.06 2.04 -1.57
N ALA A 68 -4.47 3.28 -1.27
CA ALA A 68 -3.72 4.15 -0.36
C ALA A 68 -3.73 3.60 1.08
N VAL A 69 -4.83 2.95 1.52
CA VAL A 69 -4.88 2.30 2.84
C VAL A 69 -3.80 1.23 2.97
N ILE A 70 -3.64 0.36 1.95
CA ILE A 70 -2.62 -0.70 1.97
C ILE A 70 -1.22 -0.12 2.08
N ALA A 71 -0.93 0.88 1.26
CA ALA A 71 0.36 1.58 1.28
C ALA A 71 0.60 2.25 2.65
N THR A 72 -0.43 2.89 3.24
CA THR A 72 -0.34 3.51 4.56
C THR A 72 -0.08 2.49 5.66
N VAL A 73 -0.77 1.34 5.67
CA VAL A 73 -0.54 0.26 6.64
C VAL A 73 0.90 -0.27 6.52
N GLY A 74 1.39 -0.45 5.30
CA GLY A 74 2.78 -0.81 5.03
C GLY A 74 3.77 0.21 5.60
N ALA A 75 3.53 1.50 5.35
CA ALA A 75 4.39 2.58 5.83
C ALA A 75 4.46 2.68 7.36
N ILE A 76 3.34 2.44 8.05
CA ILE A 76 3.25 2.59 9.51
C ILE A 76 3.85 1.40 10.22
N ARG A 77 3.43 0.19 9.84
CA ARG A 77 3.72 -1.03 10.61
C ARG A 77 4.77 -1.94 9.97
N GLY A 78 5.16 -1.65 8.73
CA GLY A 78 6.18 -2.39 8.01
C GLY A 78 5.62 -3.31 6.92
N PRO A 79 6.50 -4.03 6.22
CA PRO A 79 6.20 -4.63 4.94
C PRO A 79 5.24 -5.83 5.05
N ILE A 80 5.36 -6.63 6.11
CA ILE A 80 4.46 -7.78 6.35
C ILE A 80 3.04 -7.28 6.64
N ALA A 81 2.90 -6.22 7.44
CA ALA A 81 1.60 -5.66 7.77
C ALA A 81 0.90 -5.13 6.52
N GLY A 82 1.61 -4.35 5.70
CA GLY A 82 1.10 -3.87 4.43
C GLY A 82 0.72 -5.00 3.48
N PHE A 83 1.59 -6.01 3.36
CA PHE A 83 1.32 -7.19 2.52
C PHE A 83 0.06 -7.94 2.95
N LEU A 84 -0.04 -8.29 4.23
CA LEU A 84 -1.17 -9.04 4.75
C LEU A 84 -2.46 -8.21 4.72
N ALA A 85 -2.40 -6.90 4.99
CA ALA A 85 -3.56 -6.03 4.90
C ALA A 85 -4.11 -5.96 3.47
N GLY A 86 -3.23 -5.86 2.46
CA GLY A 86 -3.63 -5.92 1.06
C GLY A 86 -4.15 -7.29 0.64
N TYR A 87 -3.43 -8.36 1.00
CA TYR A 87 -3.85 -9.72 0.66
C TYR A 87 -5.20 -10.09 1.30
N ILE A 88 -5.32 -9.94 2.62
CA ILE A 88 -6.54 -10.29 3.35
C ILE A 88 -7.67 -9.32 2.98
N GLY A 89 -7.38 -8.02 2.86
CA GLY A 89 -8.36 -7.01 2.45
C GLY A 89 -8.99 -7.35 1.10
N GLU A 90 -8.17 -7.72 0.11
CA GLU A 90 -8.65 -8.10 -1.21
C GLU A 90 -9.43 -9.42 -1.19
N GLN A 91 -8.98 -10.43 -0.44
CA GLN A 91 -9.74 -11.68 -0.29
C GLN A 91 -11.10 -11.43 0.35
N LEU A 92 -11.15 -10.60 1.39
CA LEU A 92 -12.41 -10.25 2.03
C LEU A 92 -13.30 -9.44 1.09
N ALA A 93 -12.77 -8.44 0.38
CA ALA A 93 -13.53 -7.66 -0.59
C ALA A 93 -14.13 -8.57 -1.69
N SER A 94 -13.36 -9.51 -2.20
CA SER A 94 -13.85 -10.49 -3.20
C SER A 94 -14.98 -11.38 -2.64
N ILE A 95 -14.80 -11.91 -1.43
CA ILE A 95 -15.83 -12.76 -0.79
C ILE A 95 -17.13 -11.99 -0.55
N PHE A 96 -17.05 -10.75 -0.07
CA PHE A 96 -18.22 -9.98 0.35
C PHE A 96 -18.88 -9.16 -0.77
N LEU A 97 -18.11 -8.66 -1.75
CA LEU A 97 -18.62 -7.73 -2.77
C LEU A 97 -18.90 -8.39 -4.11
N SER A 98 -18.04 -9.32 -4.56
CA SER A 98 -18.20 -9.99 -5.85
C SER A 98 -18.79 -11.40 -5.74
N GLY A 99 -18.96 -11.92 -4.51
CA GLY A 99 -19.45 -13.28 -4.27
C GLY A 99 -18.53 -14.36 -4.85
N GLY A 100 -17.29 -13.98 -5.20
CA GLY A 100 -16.31 -14.84 -5.84
C GLY A 100 -15.64 -15.77 -4.85
N ILE A 101 -15.57 -17.05 -5.18
CA ILE A 101 -14.71 -18.01 -4.48
C ILE A 101 -13.24 -17.64 -4.78
N VAL A 102 -12.38 -17.84 -3.78
CA VAL A 102 -10.90 -17.69 -3.63
C VAL A 102 -10.01 -18.15 -4.82
N ALA A 103 -10.59 -18.48 -5.98
CA ALA A 103 -9.93 -19.06 -7.15
C ALA A 103 -8.72 -18.25 -7.67
N PHE A 104 -8.60 -16.96 -7.34
CA PHE A 104 -7.45 -16.14 -7.74
C PHE A 104 -6.83 -15.39 -6.56
N SER A 105 -6.42 -16.12 -5.52
CA SER A 105 -5.58 -15.58 -4.43
C SER A 105 -4.35 -14.80 -4.92
N MET A 106 -3.88 -15.11 -6.13
CA MET A 106 -2.79 -14.42 -6.82
C MET A 106 -3.05 -12.93 -7.05
N TYR A 107 -4.31 -12.51 -7.27
CA TYR A 107 -4.63 -11.09 -7.38
C TYR A 107 -4.42 -10.38 -6.03
N GLY A 108 -4.88 -10.98 -4.93
CA GLY A 108 -4.62 -10.49 -3.58
C GLY A 108 -3.13 -10.41 -3.24
N VAL A 109 -2.34 -11.38 -3.71
CA VAL A 109 -0.87 -11.34 -3.54
C VAL A 109 -0.29 -10.12 -4.25
N ALA A 110 -0.70 -9.86 -5.50
CA ALA A 110 -0.24 -8.71 -6.28
C ALA A 110 -0.57 -7.38 -5.59
N ILE A 111 -1.79 -7.24 -5.07
CA ILE A 111 -2.21 -6.07 -4.29
C ILE A 111 -1.43 -5.95 -2.97
N GLY A 112 -1.14 -7.06 -2.28
CA GLY A 112 -0.28 -7.08 -1.10
C GLY A 112 1.15 -6.59 -1.37
N PHE A 113 1.69 -6.82 -2.57
CA PHE A 113 3.04 -6.34 -2.93
C PHE A 113 3.18 -4.82 -2.85
N LEU A 114 2.10 -4.05 -3.06
CA LEU A 114 2.11 -2.60 -2.82
C LEU A 114 2.51 -2.27 -1.38
N GLY A 115 1.82 -2.89 -0.41
CA GLY A 115 2.10 -2.68 1.01
C GLY A 115 3.46 -3.21 1.45
N LEU A 116 3.92 -4.30 0.82
CA LEU A 116 5.26 -4.84 1.02
C LEU A 116 6.32 -3.82 0.63
N VAL A 117 6.28 -3.32 -0.61
CA VAL A 117 7.28 -2.39 -1.15
C VAL A 117 7.31 -1.11 -0.32
N VAL A 118 6.14 -0.56 0.01
CA VAL A 118 6.04 0.66 0.80
C VAL A 118 6.59 0.46 2.21
N GLY A 119 6.33 -0.68 2.85
CA GLY A 119 6.80 -0.95 4.20
C GLY A 119 8.29 -1.29 4.33
N LEU A 120 9.05 -1.44 3.24
CA LEU A 120 10.48 -1.76 3.32
C LEU A 120 11.32 -0.63 3.92
N LEU A 121 10.85 0.61 3.83
CA LEU A 121 11.57 1.77 4.35
C LEU A 121 10.92 2.30 5.63
N THR A 122 11.73 2.95 6.45
CA THR A 122 11.25 3.71 7.60
C THR A 122 10.97 5.15 7.19
N TYR A 123 9.95 5.72 7.81
CA TYR A 123 9.45 7.06 7.53
C TYR A 123 9.32 7.88 8.81
N ASP A 124 9.53 9.19 8.64
CA ASP A 124 9.25 10.20 9.65
C ASP A 124 8.08 11.05 9.16
N PHE A 125 6.89 10.81 9.72
CA PHE A 125 5.65 11.44 9.27
C PHE A 125 5.56 12.93 9.63
N THR A 126 6.52 13.49 10.37
CA THR A 126 6.58 14.92 10.68
C THR A 126 7.28 15.73 9.59
N SER A 127 8.18 15.10 8.83
CA SER A 127 9.00 15.75 7.81
C SER A 127 8.39 15.64 6.41
N GLY A 128 8.23 16.78 5.73
CA GLY A 128 7.74 16.83 4.34
C GLY A 128 8.62 16.03 3.36
N ARG A 129 9.93 15.95 3.61
CA ARG A 129 10.86 15.16 2.79
C ARG A 129 10.57 13.66 2.90
N SER A 130 10.23 13.18 4.09
CA SER A 130 9.88 11.77 4.30
C SER A 130 8.52 11.43 3.69
N LEU A 131 7.56 12.36 3.73
CA LEU A 131 6.26 12.19 3.07
C LEU A 131 6.41 12.16 1.54
N ALA A 132 7.31 12.94 0.96
CA ALA A 132 7.64 12.86 -0.46
C ALA A 132 8.27 11.51 -0.82
N LYS A 133 9.21 11.02 0.00
CA LYS A 133 9.78 9.67 -0.14
C LYS A 133 8.71 8.58 -0.07
N LEU A 134 7.74 8.71 0.83
CA LEU A 134 6.60 7.81 0.95
C LEU A 134 5.74 7.82 -0.32
N SER A 135 5.43 8.99 -0.85
CA SER A 135 4.68 9.16 -2.11
C SER A 135 5.36 8.44 -3.28
N ILE A 136 6.68 8.63 -3.43
CA ILE A 136 7.48 7.97 -4.48
C ILE A 136 7.47 6.45 -4.28
N LEU A 137 7.69 5.96 -3.06
CA LEU A 137 7.73 4.51 -2.83
C LEU A 137 6.34 3.88 -3.03
N SER A 138 5.27 4.60 -2.74
CA SER A 138 3.89 4.17 -2.99
C SER A 138 3.59 4.06 -4.48
N ALA A 139 4.08 5.01 -5.29
CA ALA A 139 3.99 4.92 -6.75
C ALA A 139 4.78 3.70 -7.29
N ILE A 140 6.00 3.47 -6.79
CA ILE A 140 6.82 2.31 -7.17
C ILE A 140 6.12 1.00 -6.78
N GLY A 141 5.61 0.91 -5.55
CA GLY A 141 4.87 -0.26 -5.07
C GLY A 141 3.63 -0.54 -5.92
N LEU A 142 2.92 0.49 -6.36
CA LEU A 142 1.77 0.35 -7.24
C LEU A 142 2.16 -0.14 -8.62
N ILE A 143 3.25 0.37 -9.20
CA ILE A 143 3.77 -0.12 -10.49
C ILE A 143 4.08 -1.61 -10.39
N PHE A 144 4.74 -2.06 -9.32
CA PHE A 144 4.98 -3.49 -9.10
C PHE A 144 3.69 -4.29 -8.96
N ALA A 145 2.74 -3.81 -8.15
CA ALA A 145 1.44 -4.45 -8.01
C ALA A 145 0.72 -4.58 -9.36
N ALA A 146 0.69 -3.51 -10.15
CA ALA A 146 0.04 -3.46 -11.46
C ALA A 146 0.71 -4.39 -12.49
N LEU A 147 2.04 -4.50 -12.46
CA LEU A 147 2.76 -5.45 -13.31
C LEU A 147 2.45 -6.90 -12.91
N ILE A 148 2.45 -7.21 -11.61
CA ILE A 148 2.14 -8.55 -11.11
C ILE A 148 0.69 -8.92 -11.45
N THR A 149 -0.29 -8.03 -11.22
CA THR A 149 -1.69 -8.28 -11.59
C THR A 149 -1.84 -8.53 -13.09
N THR A 150 -1.12 -7.78 -13.93
CA THR A 150 -1.12 -7.97 -15.38
C THR A 150 -0.54 -9.33 -15.76
N VAL A 151 0.57 -9.74 -15.15
CA VAL A 151 1.15 -11.08 -15.35
C VAL A 151 0.15 -12.16 -14.92
N VAL A 152 -0.53 -11.98 -13.79
CA VAL A 152 -1.57 -12.91 -13.34
C VAL A 152 -2.72 -12.98 -14.36
N GLY A 153 -3.22 -11.85 -14.86
CA GLY A 153 -4.27 -11.82 -15.88
C GLY A 153 -3.87 -12.52 -17.18
N LEU A 154 -2.61 -12.35 -17.62
CA LEU A 154 -2.10 -12.97 -18.85
C LEU A 154 -1.91 -14.48 -18.72
N PHE A 155 -1.32 -14.95 -17.62
CA PHE A 155 -0.89 -16.35 -17.49
C PHE A 155 -1.90 -17.23 -16.77
N VAL A 156 -2.65 -16.67 -15.83
CA VAL A 156 -3.62 -17.43 -15.01
C VAL A 156 -5.01 -17.32 -15.61
N GLU A 157 -5.45 -16.10 -15.95
CA GLU A 157 -6.79 -15.87 -16.52
C GLU A 157 -6.82 -16.01 -18.06
N GLN A 158 -5.65 -16.15 -18.70
CA GLN A 158 -5.49 -16.30 -20.15
C GLN A 158 -6.17 -15.16 -20.95
N VAL A 159 -6.18 -13.97 -20.36
CA VAL A 159 -6.75 -12.77 -20.97
C VAL A 159 -5.87 -12.29 -22.13
N ALA A 160 -6.49 -11.82 -23.20
CA ALA A 160 -5.76 -11.28 -24.35
C ALA A 160 -4.86 -10.11 -23.93
N VAL A 161 -3.66 -10.02 -24.52
CA VAL A 161 -2.64 -9.00 -24.16
C VAL A 161 -3.20 -7.58 -24.20
N LEU A 162 -4.00 -7.28 -25.23
CA LEU A 162 -4.62 -5.96 -25.38
C LEU A 162 -5.61 -5.65 -24.24
N VAL A 163 -6.32 -6.66 -23.74
CA VAL A 163 -7.28 -6.52 -22.64
C VAL A 163 -6.55 -6.33 -21.32
N ALA A 164 -5.50 -7.12 -21.05
CA ALA A 164 -4.70 -6.98 -19.84
C ALA A 164 -4.04 -5.59 -19.75
N ILE A 165 -3.49 -5.09 -20.87
CA ILE A 165 -2.89 -3.74 -20.89
C ILE A 165 -3.99 -2.66 -20.81
N GLY A 166 -5.02 -2.75 -21.66
CA GLY A 166 -6.03 -1.71 -21.84
C GLY A 166 -7.03 -1.58 -20.70
N LEU A 167 -7.42 -2.70 -20.07
CA LEU A 167 -8.48 -2.73 -19.06
C LEU A 167 -7.98 -3.03 -17.65
N GLN A 168 -6.73 -3.49 -17.47
CA GLN A 168 -6.18 -3.78 -16.14
C GLN A 168 -5.01 -2.84 -15.81
N LEU A 169 -3.92 -2.89 -16.58
CA LEU A 169 -2.71 -2.12 -16.31
C LEU A 169 -2.95 -0.60 -16.37
N LEU A 170 -3.52 -0.12 -17.48
CA LEU A 170 -3.76 1.31 -17.71
C LEU A 170 -4.70 1.92 -16.66
N PRO A 171 -5.90 1.35 -16.40
CA PRO A 171 -6.78 1.84 -15.33
C PRO A 171 -6.12 1.80 -13.95
N MET A 172 -5.40 0.73 -13.61
CA MET A 172 -4.74 0.62 -12.32
C MET A 172 -3.67 1.69 -12.11
N LEU A 173 -2.92 2.05 -13.14
CA LEU A 173 -1.95 3.15 -13.07
C LEU A 173 -2.61 4.52 -13.07
N THR A 174 -3.64 4.73 -13.88
CA THR A 174 -4.28 6.05 -14.07
C THR A 174 -5.18 6.47 -12.92
N ILE A 175 -5.84 5.51 -12.26
CA ILE A 175 -6.60 5.72 -11.02
C ILE A 175 -5.66 5.61 -9.80
N GLY A 176 -4.79 4.60 -9.80
CA GLY A 176 -3.99 4.27 -8.63
C GLY A 176 -2.87 5.27 -8.37
N LEU A 177 -2.11 5.73 -9.38
CA LEU A 177 -0.97 6.63 -9.16
C LEU A 177 -1.35 7.93 -8.45
N PRO A 178 -2.35 8.72 -8.92
CA PRO A 178 -2.72 9.94 -8.21
C PRO A 178 -3.21 9.64 -6.79
N THR A 179 -3.89 8.51 -6.60
CA THR A 179 -4.35 8.06 -5.28
C THR A 179 -3.18 7.78 -4.35
N VAL A 180 -2.29 6.86 -4.70
CA VAL A 180 -1.22 6.44 -3.80
C VAL A 180 -0.19 7.55 -3.59
N MET A 181 0.01 8.44 -4.56
CA MET A 181 0.94 9.56 -4.41
C MET A 181 0.41 10.65 -3.48
N LEU A 182 -0.90 10.93 -3.48
CA LEU A 182 -1.49 12.02 -2.71
C LEU A 182 -2.11 11.55 -1.39
N LEU A 183 -2.90 10.47 -1.44
CA LEU A 183 -3.67 10.00 -0.29
C LEU A 183 -2.81 9.21 0.70
N THR A 184 -1.81 8.43 0.26
CA THR A 184 -0.94 7.68 1.19
C THR A 184 -0.23 8.59 2.20
N PRO A 185 0.49 9.67 1.79
CA PRO A 185 1.12 10.56 2.77
C PRO A 185 0.10 11.32 3.62
N LEU A 186 -1.07 11.65 3.06
CA LEU A 186 -2.15 12.30 3.80
C LEU A 186 -2.70 11.39 4.90
N PHE A 187 -3.04 10.15 4.57
CA PHE A 187 -3.52 9.13 5.50
C PHE A 187 -2.45 8.80 6.54
N ALA A 188 -1.19 8.67 6.16
CA ALA A 188 -0.09 8.45 7.10
C ALA A 188 0.05 9.60 8.11
N ARG A 189 -0.12 10.85 7.67
CA ARG A 189 -0.10 12.01 8.56
C ARG A 189 -1.32 12.07 9.48
N PHE A 190 -2.52 11.82 8.95
CA PHE A 190 -3.73 11.73 9.78
C PHE A 190 -3.59 10.63 10.84
N TRP A 191 -3.03 9.49 10.46
CA TRP A 191 -2.75 8.41 11.38
C TRP A 191 -1.78 8.83 12.48
N TYR A 192 -0.70 9.54 12.12
CA TYR A 192 0.26 10.05 13.10
C TYR A 192 -0.40 10.97 14.13
N ILE A 193 -1.35 11.82 13.73
CA ILE A 193 -2.08 12.71 14.64
C ILE A 193 -3.05 11.90 15.53
N LEU A 194 -3.74 10.92 14.94
CA LEU A 194 -4.69 10.08 15.67
C LEU A 194 -4.00 9.24 16.75
N LYS A 195 -2.76 8.82 16.50
CA LYS A 195 -1.93 8.05 17.45
C LYS A 195 -1.76 8.76 18.80
N GLU A 196 -1.80 10.10 18.81
CA GLU A 196 -1.65 10.92 20.03
C GLU A 196 -2.91 10.89 20.88
N HIS A 197 -4.06 10.58 20.29
CA HIS A 197 -5.38 10.59 20.93
C HIS A 197 -5.90 9.18 21.24
N VAL A 198 -5.43 8.17 20.52
CA VAL A 198 -5.84 6.78 20.70
C VAL A 198 -4.67 5.96 21.27
N PRO A 199 -4.79 5.37 22.47
CA PRO A 199 -3.75 4.56 23.10
C PRO A 199 -3.69 3.16 22.45
N PHE A 200 -3.32 3.10 21.18
CA PHE A 200 -2.93 1.87 20.53
C PHE A 200 -1.41 1.71 20.68
N PRO A 201 -0.88 0.51 21.00
CA PRO A 201 0.55 0.29 21.04
C PRO A 201 1.05 0.08 19.61
N TRP A 202 1.71 1.11 19.09
CA TRP A 202 2.26 1.18 17.75
C TRP A 202 3.65 0.57 17.70
#